data_AF-A0A4Y2I9S0-F1
#
_entry.id   AF-A0A4Y2I9S0-F1
#
_cell.length_a   1.000
_cell.length_b   1.000
_cell.length_c   1.000
_cell.angle_alpha   90.00
_cell.angle_beta   90.00
_cell.angle_gamma   90.00
#
_symmetry.space_group_name_H-M   'P 1'
#
loop_
_entity.id
_entity.type
_entity.pdbx_description
1 polymer ?
#
loop_
_entity_poly.entity_id
_entity_poly.type
_entity_poly.pdbx_seq_one_letter_code
_entity_poly.pdbx_strand_id
1 'polypeptide(L)'
;MRTIFPNVAQVYDKTSVSDRSADILINAALKDMGMINKDDSSKVVDRSKIRRKRIKARIGSSKGKMRENTLYRSMTYSSLTAEKTRL
;
A
#
# COMPACT_ATOMS: atom_id res chain seq x y z
N MET A 1 20.16 -9.97 0.11
CA MET A 1 18.72 -10.35 0.06
C MET A 1 17.83 -9.27 0.70
N ARG A 2 16.69 -8.96 0.07
CA ARG A 2 15.68 -8.01 0.55
C ARG A 2 14.53 -8.81 1.16
N THR A 3 14.34 -8.74 2.48
CA THR A 3 13.20 -9.38 3.14
C THR A 3 11.95 -8.55 2.89
N ILE A 4 10.94 -9.19 2.30
CA ILE A 4 9.66 -8.55 2.00
C ILE A 4 8.68 -9.05 3.05
N PHE A 5 8.23 -8.16 3.94
CA PHE A 5 7.10 -8.44 4.83
C PHE A 5 5.83 -8.06 4.08
N PRO A 6 5.06 -9.04 3.55
CA PRO A 6 4.05 -8.76 2.54
C PRO A 6 2.81 -8.03 3.08
N ASN A 7 2.64 -7.91 4.40
CA ASN A 7 1.36 -7.43 4.97
C ASN A 7 1.47 -6.22 5.92
N VAL A 8 2.70 -5.81 6.27
CA VAL A 8 2.92 -4.79 7.30
C VAL A 8 2.27 -3.45 6.92
N ALA A 9 2.42 -3.02 5.66
CA ALA A 9 1.83 -1.76 5.18
C ALA A 9 0.30 -1.76 5.15
N GLN A 10 -0.33 -2.90 4.83
CA GLN A 10 -1.79 -3.01 4.77
C GLN A 10 -2.40 -3.04 6.18
N VAL A 11 -1.77 -3.78 7.10
CA VAL A 11 -2.16 -3.79 8.53
C VAL A 11 -2.01 -2.39 9.13
N TYR A 12 -0.95 -1.67 8.80
CA TYR A 12 -0.76 -0.28 9.27
C TYR A 12 -1.76 0.72 8.70
N ASP A 13 -2.18 0.57 7.45
CA ASP A 13 -3.25 1.42 6.89
C ASP A 13 -4.63 1.10 7.49
N LYS A 14 -4.87 -0.15 7.94
CA LYS A 14 -6.11 -0.53 8.64
C LYS A 14 -6.17 -0.08 10.10
N THR A 15 -5.02 -0.04 10.77
CA THR A 15 -4.92 0.22 12.22
C THR A 15 -4.70 1.69 12.57
N SER A 16 -4.59 2.59 11.57
CA SER A 16 -4.36 4.03 11.76
C SER A 16 -3.17 4.38 12.66
N VAL A 17 -2.17 3.49 12.74
CA VAL A 17 -1.00 3.69 13.59
C VAL A 17 -0.08 4.75 12.97
N SER A 18 0.47 5.59 13.87
CA SER A 18 1.49 6.60 13.57
C SER A 18 2.77 5.95 13.02
N ASP A 19 3.42 6.61 12.07
CA ASP A 19 4.71 6.15 11.52
C ASP A 19 5.77 5.98 12.62
N ARG A 20 5.70 6.78 13.71
CA ARG A 20 6.62 6.67 14.86
C ARG A 20 6.37 5.41 15.68
N SER A 21 5.10 5.07 15.92
CA SER A 21 4.74 3.85 16.63
C SER A 21 5.07 2.62 15.78
N ALA A 22 4.84 2.70 14.47
CA ALA A 22 5.17 1.63 13.53
C ALA A 22 6.69 1.34 13.48
N ASP A 23 7.52 2.39 13.48
CA ASP A 23 8.99 2.30 13.55
C ASP A 23 9.46 1.50 14.77
N ILE A 24 8.94 1.85 15.96
CA ILE A 24 9.27 1.18 17.22
C ILE A 24 8.83 -0.30 17.18
N LEU A 25 7.58 -0.58 16.80
CA LEU A 25 7.03 -1.93 16.78
C LEU A 25 7.76 -2.85 15.80
N ILE A 26 8.04 -2.36 14.58
CA ILE A 26 8.76 -3.14 13.57
C ILE A 26 10.19 -3.42 14.05
N ASN A 27 10.90 -2.41 14.55
CA ASN A 27 12.28 -2.60 14.97
C ASN A 27 12.40 -3.49 16.22
N ALA A 28 11.42 -3.45 17.13
CA ALA A 28 11.34 -4.40 18.25
C ALA A 28 11.15 -5.84 17.74
N ALA A 29 10.14 -6.08 16.90
CA ALA A 29 9.90 -7.40 16.33
C ALA A 29 11.09 -7.93 15.51
N LEU A 30 11.78 -7.05 14.77
CA LEU A 30 12.98 -7.43 14.01
C LEU A 30 14.19 -7.75 14.90
N LYS A 31 14.31 -7.09 16.05
CA LYS A 31 15.32 -7.47 17.07
C LYS A 31 14.99 -8.82 17.68
N ASP A 32 13.73 -9.06 18.04
CA ASP A 32 13.29 -10.33 18.63
C ASP A 32 13.47 -11.50 17.66
N MET A 33 13.30 -11.26 16.36
CA MET A 33 13.57 -12.25 15.31
C MET A 33 15.06 -12.38 14.93
N GLY A 34 15.97 -11.69 15.64
CA GLY A 34 17.41 -11.74 15.37
C GLY A 34 17.83 -11.15 14.01
N MET A 35 16.95 -10.36 13.38
CA MET A 35 17.20 -9.73 12.08
C MET A 35 17.98 -8.42 12.19
N ILE A 36 17.91 -7.78 13.36
CA ILE A 36 18.66 -6.58 13.69
C ILE A 36 19.45 -6.88 14.96
N ASN A 37 20.77 -6.76 14.86
CA ASN A 37 21.68 -6.95 15.98
C ASN A 37 22.44 -5.65 16.24
N LYS A 38 23.21 -5.57 17.32
CA LYS A 38 24.06 -4.39 17.60
C LYS A 38 25.08 -4.16 16.48
N ASP A 39 25.53 -5.23 15.84
CA ASP A 39 26.59 -5.19 14.83
C ASP A 39 26.05 -5.01 13.40
N ASP A 40 24.79 -5.40 13.14
CA ASP A 40 24.14 -5.24 11.83
C ASP A 40 22.82 -4.47 11.95
N SER A 41 22.89 -3.18 11.64
CA SER A 41 21.75 -2.27 11.58
C SER A 41 21.20 -2.08 10.15
N SER A 42 21.69 -2.85 9.16
CA SER A 42 21.30 -2.68 7.75
C SER A 42 19.80 -2.90 7.51
N LYS A 43 19.17 -3.71 8.39
CA LYS A 43 17.75 -4.06 8.34
C LYS A 43 16.85 -3.16 9.18
N VAL A 44 17.41 -2.17 9.89
CA VAL A 44 16.62 -1.19 10.66
C VAL A 44 15.63 -0.49 9.74
N VAL A 45 14.39 -0.45 10.18
CA VAL A 45 13.30 0.21 9.46
C VAL A 45 13.11 1.58 10.07
N ASP A 46 13.43 2.62 9.31
CA ASP A 46 13.18 4.01 9.71
C ASP A 46 11.77 4.46 9.28
N ARG A 47 11.32 5.60 9.85
CA ARG A 47 10.03 6.23 9.51
C ARG A 47 9.90 6.56 8.02
N SER A 48 10.99 6.94 7.35
CA SER A 48 10.97 7.24 5.92
C SER A 48 10.71 5.99 5.06
N LYS A 49 11.26 4.83 5.44
CA LYS A 49 11.00 3.53 4.79
C LYS A 49 9.54 3.14 4.95
N ILE A 50 8.95 3.37 6.13
CA ILE A 50 7.53 3.14 6.41
C ILE A 50 6.67 4.04 5.52
N ARG A 51 6.93 5.36 5.54
CA ARG A 51 6.20 6.34 4.73
C ARG A 51 6.25 6.01 3.23
N ARG A 52 7.42 5.67 2.69
CA ARG A 52 7.58 5.26 1.27
C ARG A 52 6.78 3.99 0.97
N LYS A 53 6.79 3.00 1.86
CA LYS A 53 6.05 1.75 1.67
C LYS A 53 4.54 1.98 1.73
N ARG A 54 4.06 2.87 2.60
CA ARG A 54 2.66 3.30 2.73
C ARG A 54 2.18 4.02 1.47
N ILE A 55 2.95 4.99 0.98
CA ILE A 55 2.67 5.68 -0.30
C ILE A 55 2.60 4.66 -1.45
N LYS A 56 3.56 3.73 -1.52
CA LYS A 56 3.56 2.69 -2.56
C LYS A 56 2.35 1.74 -2.45
N ALA A 57 1.92 1.39 -1.24
CA ALA A 57 0.73 0.57 -1.01
C ALA A 57 -0.55 1.28 -1.43
N ARG A 58 -0.68 2.59 -1.14
CA ARG A 58 -1.81 3.43 -1.56
C ARG A 58 -1.85 3.62 -3.07
N ILE A 59 -0.72 3.99 -3.69
CA ILE A 59 -0.65 4.12 -5.16
C ILE A 59 -0.87 2.77 -5.86
N GLY A 60 -0.35 1.69 -5.28
CA GLY A 60 -0.55 0.34 -5.80
C GLY A 60 -2.01 -0.12 -5.78
N SER A 61 -2.78 0.30 -4.78
CA SER A 61 -4.22 0.02 -4.69
C SER A 61 -5.09 0.92 -5.58
N SER A 62 -4.60 2.08 -6.01
CA SER A 62 -5.29 2.97 -6.96
C SER A 62 -5.32 2.44 -8.40
N LYS A 63 -4.40 1.55 -8.79
CA LYS A 63 -4.33 1.03 -10.17
C LYS A 63 -5.52 0.15 -10.57
N GLY A 64 -6.17 -0.51 -9.61
CA GLY A 64 -7.40 -1.29 -9.85
C GLY A 64 -8.62 -0.41 -10.09
N LYS A 65 -8.82 0.60 -9.22
CA LYS A 65 -9.98 1.50 -9.24
C LYS A 65 -10.09 2.36 -10.50
N MET A 66 -8.95 2.74 -11.10
CA MET A 66 -8.97 3.55 -12.33
C MET A 66 -9.55 2.78 -13.53
N ARG A 67 -9.34 1.45 -13.61
CA ARG A 67 -9.81 0.63 -14.74
C ARG A 67 -11.32 0.39 -14.69
N GLU A 68 -11.85 0.06 -13.51
CA GLU A 68 -13.29 -0.17 -13.29
C GLU A 68 -14.11 1.10 -13.55
N ASN A 69 -13.66 2.25 -13.04
CA ASN A 69 -14.34 3.52 -13.27
C ASN A 69 -14.30 3.96 -14.74
N THR A 70 -13.24 3.62 -15.47
CA THR A 70 -13.14 3.95 -16.90
C THR A 70 -14.08 3.07 -17.73
N LEU A 71 -14.16 1.77 -17.41
CA LEU A 71 -15.07 0.83 -18.07
C LEU A 71 -16.54 1.16 -17.82
N TYR A 72 -16.90 1.47 -16.57
CA TYR A 72 -18.26 1.89 -16.22
C TYR A 72 -18.67 3.14 -17.02
N ARG A 73 -17.76 4.12 -17.11
CA ARG A 73 -17.98 5.35 -17.86
C ARG A 73 -18.10 5.12 -19.37
N SER A 74 -17.27 4.27 -19.98
CA SER A 74 -17.39 3.96 -21.42
C SER A 74 -18.71 3.24 -21.75
N MET A 75 -19.14 2.28 -20.92
CA MET A 75 -20.41 1.59 -21.14
C MET A 75 -21.60 2.55 -21.07
N THR A 76 -21.62 3.46 -20.10
CA THR A 76 -22.73 4.43 -19.93
C THR A 76 -22.91 5.36 -21.13
N TYR A 77 -21.81 5.87 -21.72
CA TYR A 77 -21.90 6.72 -22.92
C TYR A 77 -22.38 5.92 -24.14
N SER A 78 -21.95 4.66 -24.31
CA SER A 78 -22.41 3.82 -25.41
C SER A 78 -23.90 3.47 -25.34
N SER A 79 -24.45 3.19 -24.16
CA SER A 79 -25.89 2.96 -23.98
C SER A 79 -26.73 4.21 -24.27
N LEU A 80 -26.28 5.39 -23.82
CA LEU A 80 -26.95 6.66 -24.12
C LEU A 80 -26.96 7.00 -25.62
N THR A 81 -25.88 6.67 -26.34
CA THR A 81 -25.82 6.87 -27.80
C THR A 81 -26.70 5.90 -28.58
N ALA A 82 -26.85 4.67 -28.09
CA ALA A 82 -27.70 3.64 -28.71
C ALA A 82 -29.19 3.92 -28.50
N GLU A 83 -29.55 4.58 -27.40
CA GLU A 83 -30.93 4.99 -27.11
C GLU A 83 -31.34 6.22 -27.93
N LYS A 84 -30.40 7.15 -28.18
CA LYS A 84 -30.63 8.35 -29.00
C LYS A 84 -30.81 8.09 -30.50
N THR A 85 -30.40 6.91 -30.98
CA THR A 85 -30.51 6.50 -32.40
C THR A 85 -31.73 5.62 -32.69
N ARG A 86 -32.58 5.36 -31.69
CA ARG A 86 -33.82 4.56 -31.79
C ARG A 86 -35.11 5.41 -31.84
N LEU A 87 -35.00 6.73 -31.94
CA LEU A 87 -36.09 7.69 -32.21
C LEU A 87 -35.93 8.24 -33.62
#